data_AF-A0A937SBH1-F1
#
_entry.id   AF-A0A937SBH1-F1
#
_cell.length_a   1.000
_cell.length_b   1.000
_cell.length_c   1.000
_cell.angle_alpha   90.00
_cell.angle_beta   90.00
_cell.angle_gamma   90.00
#
_symmetry.space_group_name_H-M   'P 1'
#
loop_
_entity.id
_entity.type
_entity.pdbx_description
1 polymer ?
#
loop_
_entity_poly.entity_id
_entity_poly.type
_entity_poly.pdbx_seq_one_letter_code
_entity_poly.pdbx_strand_id
1 'polypeptide(L)'
;MKTKNLAGLMLFIVALSMPSLAEAAPAKVCPIASSVYRDGDGKGFELVFDAPPPNTPYYATAVMHHSQHRSLYQFTVNQSSGYGSVWLNELSKSHSNQNKSFWITFFNQALKSATPLWLGEEKEAPEYAVIAQLGSHDYYQRRGTETPPLIGDVLWIFDRCQAQPSNAVSKINSGKYWIGGAGMSLFVKGNQYYYADENGQTEWRPVSRLKYVKDGVVFGEGYYWCQSTMPGSRGMCTPLGWANPMSDQELSCNQALITAHSTLLNVKNLNSLHLTPTKVSAYYPDNPTSRPDGYKFFMDGSGGYDILASSKLMERVSSAIITSCPTISMVAFSAKPEGDVTYGLVNNKVQEFACYEAYDLGQSRNSKPPWGYEACYP
;
A
#
# COMPACT_ATOMS: atom_id res chain seq x y z
N MET A 1 -30.58 -52.02 -68.32
CA MET A 1 -30.69 -51.30 -67.03
C MET A 1 -29.84 -52.01 -65.99
N LYS A 2 -28.70 -51.45 -65.62
CA LYS A 2 -27.78 -51.97 -64.60
C LYS A 2 -27.25 -50.80 -63.79
N THR A 3 -27.65 -50.71 -62.52
CA THR A 3 -27.01 -49.86 -61.53
C THR A 3 -26.67 -50.73 -60.34
N LYS A 4 -25.37 -50.95 -60.13
CA LYS A 4 -24.81 -51.64 -58.97
C LYS A 4 -24.37 -50.59 -57.95
N ASN A 5 -24.86 -50.75 -56.73
CA ASN A 5 -24.45 -49.99 -55.55
C ASN A 5 -22.99 -50.31 -55.19
N LEU A 6 -22.21 -49.27 -54.94
CA LEU A 6 -20.85 -49.33 -54.43
C LEU A 6 -20.89 -48.93 -52.95
N ALA A 7 -20.68 -49.89 -52.06
CA ALA A 7 -20.47 -49.65 -50.64
C ALA A 7 -18.95 -49.60 -50.38
N GLY A 8 -18.44 -48.41 -50.03
CA GLY A 8 -17.07 -48.21 -49.59
C GLY A 8 -17.08 -47.75 -48.13
N LEU A 9 -16.77 -48.67 -47.21
CA LEU A 9 -16.66 -48.42 -45.78
C LEU A 9 -15.21 -47.96 -45.48
N MET A 10 -14.98 -46.65 -45.27
CA MET A 10 -13.71 -46.14 -44.75
C MET A 10 -13.75 -46.11 -43.22
N LEU A 11 -12.85 -46.88 -42.60
CA LEU A 11 -12.58 -46.87 -41.18
C LEU A 11 -11.56 -45.74 -40.89
N PHE A 12 -11.99 -44.63 -40.28
CA PHE A 12 -11.08 -43.60 -39.76
C PHE A 12 -10.72 -43.92 -38.31
N ILE A 13 -9.45 -44.28 -38.08
CA ILE A 13 -8.87 -44.41 -36.74
C ILE A 13 -8.48 -42.99 -36.29
N VAL A 14 -9.27 -42.41 -35.38
CA VAL A 14 -8.93 -41.15 -34.72
C VAL A 14 -8.02 -41.47 -33.53
N ALA A 15 -6.71 -41.25 -33.70
CA ALA A 15 -5.75 -41.29 -32.61
C ALA A 15 -5.95 -40.06 -31.71
N LEU A 16 -6.57 -40.27 -30.54
CA LEU A 16 -6.68 -39.27 -29.48
C LEU A 16 -5.30 -39.08 -28.83
N SER A 17 -4.50 -38.12 -29.34
CA SER A 17 -3.32 -37.64 -28.65
C SER A 17 -3.75 -36.86 -27.40
N MET A 18 -3.63 -37.47 -26.23
CA MET A 18 -3.81 -36.77 -24.96
C MET A 18 -2.74 -35.68 -24.84
N PRO A 19 -3.10 -34.40 -24.64
CA PRO A 19 -2.13 -33.36 -24.41
C PRO A 19 -1.38 -33.67 -23.12
N SER A 20 -0.05 -33.75 -23.20
CA SER A 20 0.79 -33.85 -22.02
C SER A 20 0.51 -32.63 -21.13
N LEU A 21 0.05 -32.87 -19.91
CA LEU A 21 -0.01 -31.86 -18.86
C LEU A 21 1.41 -31.30 -18.68
N ALA A 22 1.68 -30.14 -19.27
CA ALA A 22 2.91 -29.42 -19.04
C ALA A 22 2.96 -29.09 -17.55
N GLU A 23 3.97 -29.64 -16.88
CA GLU A 23 4.26 -29.34 -15.49
C GLU A 23 4.43 -27.82 -15.36
N ALA A 24 3.59 -27.20 -14.52
CA ALA A 24 3.59 -25.76 -14.34
C ALA A 24 5.00 -25.32 -13.93
N ALA A 25 5.62 -24.46 -14.74
CA ALA A 25 6.94 -23.93 -14.41
C ALA A 25 6.90 -23.35 -12.99
N PRO A 26 7.91 -23.63 -12.15
CA PRO A 26 7.92 -23.15 -10.77
C PRO A 26 7.71 -21.64 -10.75
N ALA A 27 6.72 -21.20 -9.98
CA ALA A 27 6.36 -19.79 -9.86
C ALA A 27 7.60 -19.00 -9.43
N LYS A 28 8.03 -18.07 -10.29
CA LYS A 28 9.17 -17.20 -9.97
C LYS A 28 8.70 -16.19 -8.93
N VAL A 29 9.25 -16.28 -7.72
CA VAL A 29 9.07 -15.28 -6.65
C VAL A 29 9.51 -13.92 -7.18
N CYS A 30 8.56 -13.00 -7.33
CA CYS A 30 8.74 -11.74 -8.03
C CYS A 30 7.90 -10.65 -7.36
N PRO A 31 8.38 -9.98 -6.29
CA PRO A 31 7.62 -8.92 -5.66
C PRO A 31 7.34 -7.78 -6.65
N ILE A 32 6.26 -7.02 -6.43
CA ILE A 32 5.86 -5.93 -7.34
C ILE A 32 7.00 -4.95 -7.52
N ALA A 33 7.72 -4.59 -6.45
CA ALA A 33 8.88 -3.70 -6.47
C ALA A 33 10.10 -4.20 -7.29
N SER A 34 9.97 -5.32 -7.99
CA SER A 34 10.96 -5.86 -8.93
C SER A 34 10.33 -6.43 -10.20
N SER A 35 9.09 -6.04 -10.50
CA SER A 35 8.32 -6.57 -11.61
C SER A 35 8.34 -5.64 -12.82
N VAL A 36 8.21 -6.21 -14.00
CA VAL A 36 8.04 -5.49 -15.26
C VAL A 36 6.75 -5.97 -15.90
N TYR A 37 5.88 -5.03 -16.23
CA TYR A 37 4.68 -5.28 -17.00
C TYR A 37 4.83 -4.71 -18.42
N ARG A 38 4.15 -5.32 -19.37
CA ARG A 38 3.99 -4.83 -20.74
C ARG A 38 2.56 -4.45 -21.00
N ASP A 39 2.36 -3.53 -21.93
CA ASP A 39 1.03 -3.17 -22.40
C ASP A 39 0.39 -4.33 -23.18
N GLY A 40 -0.84 -4.68 -22.80
CA GLY A 40 -1.59 -5.78 -23.40
C GLY A 40 -2.05 -5.51 -24.83
N ASP A 41 -1.97 -4.27 -25.31
CA ASP A 41 -2.25 -3.89 -26.70
C ASP A 41 -1.00 -3.86 -27.59
N GLY A 42 0.18 -4.15 -27.02
CA GLY A 42 1.42 -4.39 -27.78
C GLY A 42 1.98 -3.17 -28.51
N LYS A 43 1.69 -1.95 -28.04
CA LYS A 43 2.32 -0.71 -28.52
C LYS A 43 3.75 -0.56 -28.03
N GLY A 44 4.23 -1.43 -27.15
CA GLY A 44 5.63 -1.49 -26.75
C GLY A 44 5.95 -0.56 -25.58
N PHE A 45 4.98 -0.38 -24.68
CA PHE A 45 5.21 0.24 -23.38
C PHE A 45 5.63 -0.81 -22.35
N GLU A 46 6.55 -0.43 -21.47
CA GLU A 46 6.89 -1.22 -20.30
C GLU A 46 6.67 -0.40 -19.04
N LEU A 47 5.99 -0.97 -18.06
CA LEU A 47 5.84 -0.42 -16.72
C LEU A 47 6.78 -1.18 -15.78
N VAL A 48 7.91 -0.53 -15.45
CA VAL A 48 9.01 -1.13 -14.68
C VAL A 48 8.88 -0.67 -13.23
N PHE A 49 8.62 -1.60 -12.32
CA PHE A 49 8.48 -1.32 -10.90
C PHE A 49 9.78 -1.57 -10.14
N ASP A 50 10.22 -0.58 -9.39
CA ASP A 50 11.42 -0.56 -8.57
C ASP A 50 11.10 -0.46 -7.08
N ALA A 51 12.09 -0.77 -6.25
CA ALA A 51 12.05 -0.49 -4.83
C ALA A 51 11.85 1.02 -4.58
N PRO A 52 11.00 1.39 -3.60
CA PRO A 52 10.76 2.78 -3.28
C PRO A 52 12.05 3.39 -2.69
N PRO A 53 12.24 4.72 -2.79
CA PRO A 53 13.34 5.38 -2.11
C PRO A 53 13.27 5.10 -0.60
N PRO A 54 14.43 4.95 0.07
CA PRO A 54 14.45 4.74 1.51
C PRO A 54 13.74 5.89 2.22
N ASN A 55 13.05 5.56 3.33
CA ASN A 55 12.34 6.53 4.18
C ASN A 55 11.13 7.19 3.52
N THR A 56 10.53 6.56 2.50
CA THR A 56 9.27 7.04 1.91
C THR A 56 8.10 6.17 2.34
N PRO A 57 6.86 6.71 2.37
CA PRO A 57 5.65 5.92 2.64
C PRO A 57 5.20 5.10 1.41
N TYR A 58 6.04 5.05 0.36
CA TYR A 58 5.74 4.34 -0.88
C TYR A 58 6.23 2.90 -0.79
N TYR A 59 5.52 1.99 -1.46
CA TYR A 59 5.85 0.57 -1.49
C TYR A 59 6.65 0.17 -2.73
N ALA A 60 6.51 0.95 -3.81
CA ALA A 60 7.30 0.84 -5.02
C ALA A 60 7.36 2.20 -5.73
N THR A 61 8.31 2.34 -6.64
CA THR A 61 8.22 3.31 -7.73
C THR A 61 7.94 2.57 -9.02
N ALA A 62 7.32 3.19 -10.00
CA ALA A 62 7.26 2.63 -11.35
C ALA A 62 7.68 3.65 -12.37
N VAL A 63 8.37 3.22 -13.42
CA VAL A 63 8.72 4.06 -14.57
C VAL A 63 8.11 3.45 -15.81
N MET A 64 7.41 4.27 -16.58
CA MET A 64 6.88 3.86 -17.88
C MET A 64 7.88 4.21 -18.97
N HIS A 65 8.33 3.18 -19.68
CA HIS A 65 9.19 3.27 -20.84
C HIS A 65 8.40 2.96 -22.11
N HIS A 66 8.90 3.45 -23.24
CA HIS A 66 8.44 3.04 -24.56
C HIS A 66 9.66 2.62 -25.40
N SER A 67 9.48 1.73 -26.36
CA SER A 67 10.61 1.26 -27.19
C SER A 67 11.31 2.39 -27.97
N GLN A 68 10.55 3.38 -28.44
CA GLN A 68 11.03 4.50 -29.26
C GLN A 68 11.28 5.78 -28.46
N HIS A 69 10.74 5.89 -27.25
CA HIS A 69 10.84 7.09 -26.42
C HIS A 69 11.44 6.69 -25.07
N ARG A 70 12.31 7.54 -24.49
CA ARG A 70 12.86 7.29 -23.14
C ARG A 70 11.74 7.24 -22.09
N SER A 71 12.10 7.19 -20.80
CA SER A 71 11.15 7.27 -19.69
C SER A 71 10.14 8.41 -19.88
N LEU A 72 8.86 8.06 -19.96
CA LEU A 72 7.77 9.02 -20.18
C LEU A 72 7.23 9.55 -18.86
N TYR A 73 7.02 8.63 -17.93
CA TYR A 73 6.31 8.87 -16.69
C TYR A 73 6.98 8.15 -15.53
N GLN A 74 7.03 8.82 -14.38
CA GLN A 74 7.43 8.21 -13.12
C GLN A 74 6.25 8.22 -12.16
N PHE A 75 6.05 7.09 -11.50
CA PHE A 75 4.98 6.82 -10.56
C PHE A 75 5.58 6.51 -9.18
N THR A 76 4.97 7.03 -8.12
CA THR A 76 5.17 6.49 -6.77
C THR A 76 3.93 5.70 -6.37
N VAL A 77 4.13 4.45 -5.95
CA VAL A 77 3.05 3.53 -5.59
C VAL A 77 2.90 3.55 -4.07
N ASN A 78 1.75 4.00 -3.57
CA ASN A 78 1.36 3.79 -2.17
C ASN A 78 0.15 2.84 -2.11
N GLN A 79 -0.28 2.50 -0.90
CA GLN A 79 -1.53 1.78 -0.67
C GLN A 79 -2.57 2.76 -0.15
N SER A 80 -3.72 2.81 -0.83
CA SER A 80 -4.88 3.60 -0.42
C SER A 80 -6.13 2.75 -0.70
N SER A 81 -6.93 2.46 0.33
CA SER A 81 -8.18 1.69 0.20
C SER A 81 -8.07 0.30 -0.43
N GLY A 82 -7.00 -0.44 -0.14
CA GLY A 82 -6.79 -1.77 -0.74
C GLY A 82 -6.53 -1.72 -2.24
N TYR A 83 -6.20 -0.54 -2.78
CA TYR A 83 -5.69 -0.31 -4.12
C TYR A 83 -4.29 0.29 -4.04
N GLY A 84 -3.49 0.14 -5.10
CA GLY A 84 -2.33 0.99 -5.26
C GLY A 84 -2.80 2.37 -5.70
N SER A 85 -2.27 3.47 -5.15
CA SER A 85 -2.38 4.77 -5.83
C SER A 85 -1.02 5.13 -6.42
N VAL A 86 -1.04 5.70 -7.62
CA VAL A 86 0.16 6.10 -8.34
C VAL A 86 0.16 7.60 -8.61
N TRP A 87 1.24 8.27 -8.23
CA TRP A 87 1.41 9.70 -8.48
C TRP A 87 2.27 9.93 -9.70
N LEU A 88 1.71 10.58 -10.72
CA LEU A 88 2.41 10.85 -11.96
C LEU A 88 3.29 12.08 -11.83
N ASN A 89 4.59 11.89 -12.04
CA ASN A 89 5.57 12.94 -12.24
C ASN A 89 5.98 12.96 -13.71
N GLU A 90 5.70 14.08 -14.40
CA GLU A 90 6.07 14.28 -15.80
C GLU A 90 7.56 14.70 -15.89
N LEU A 91 8.40 13.84 -16.47
CA LEU A 91 9.87 14.04 -16.46
C LEU A 91 10.34 15.20 -17.35
N SER A 92 9.56 15.59 -18.36
CA SER A 92 9.97 16.56 -19.40
C SER A 92 9.63 18.02 -19.07
N LYS A 93 8.73 18.29 -18.12
CA LYS A 93 8.30 19.66 -17.80
C LYS A 93 8.83 20.08 -16.44
N SER A 94 10.02 20.68 -16.46
CA SER A 94 10.73 21.25 -15.29
C SER A 94 9.92 22.26 -14.45
N HIS A 95 8.70 22.66 -14.86
CA HIS A 95 7.95 23.77 -14.25
C HIS A 95 6.46 23.49 -13.99
N SER A 96 5.91 22.30 -14.30
CA SER A 96 4.50 22.00 -13.99
C SER A 96 4.37 21.21 -12.69
N ASN A 97 4.09 21.89 -11.59
CA ASN A 97 3.78 21.29 -10.27
C ASN A 97 2.45 20.52 -10.23
N GLN A 98 1.95 20.02 -11.36
CA GLN A 98 0.68 19.29 -11.40
C GLN A 98 0.92 17.80 -11.15
N ASN A 99 1.15 17.45 -9.89
CA ASN A 99 1.09 16.07 -9.46
C ASN A 99 -0.35 15.59 -9.59
N LYS A 100 -0.59 14.60 -10.45
CA LYS A 100 -1.91 13.97 -10.59
C LYS A 100 -1.85 12.56 -10.01
N SER A 101 -2.81 12.25 -9.15
CA SER A 101 -3.01 10.90 -8.64
C SER A 101 -3.85 10.07 -9.61
N PHE A 102 -3.46 8.81 -9.75
CA PHE A 102 -4.20 7.79 -10.47
C PHE A 102 -4.36 6.58 -9.57
N TRP A 103 -5.34 5.74 -9.88
CA TRP A 103 -5.56 4.47 -9.20
C TRP A 103 -4.95 3.35 -10.01
N ILE A 104 -4.20 2.47 -9.35
CA ILE A 104 -3.75 1.20 -9.93
C ILE A 104 -4.41 0.03 -9.21
N THR A 105 -5.01 -0.86 -9.98
CA THR A 105 -5.62 -2.09 -9.48
C THR A 105 -4.88 -3.28 -10.06
N PHE A 106 -4.65 -4.29 -9.22
CA PHE A 106 -3.97 -5.51 -9.64
C PHE A 106 -4.95 -6.69 -9.68
N PHE A 107 -4.74 -7.62 -10.62
CA PHE A 107 -5.57 -8.79 -10.80
C PHE A 107 -4.72 -10.05 -10.97
N ASN A 108 -5.24 -11.19 -10.52
CA ASN A 108 -4.64 -12.48 -10.80
C ASN A 108 -5.03 -12.99 -12.20
N GLN A 109 -4.53 -14.16 -12.56
CA GLN A 109 -4.83 -14.81 -13.85
C GLN A 109 -6.33 -15.03 -14.11
N ALA A 110 -7.16 -15.14 -13.06
CA ALA A 110 -8.62 -15.27 -13.16
C ALA A 110 -9.36 -13.92 -13.18
N LEU A 111 -8.64 -12.81 -13.35
CA LEU A 111 -9.15 -11.43 -13.31
C LEU A 111 -9.90 -11.08 -12.01
N LYS A 112 -9.60 -11.79 -10.92
CA LYS A 112 -10.06 -11.39 -9.58
C LYS A 112 -9.09 -10.37 -9.02
N SER A 113 -9.60 -9.39 -8.27
CA SER A 113 -8.75 -8.43 -7.56
C SER A 113 -7.70 -9.20 -6.76
N ALA A 114 -6.45 -8.96 -7.11
CA ALA A 114 -5.27 -9.48 -6.43
C ALA A 114 -4.51 -8.32 -5.79
N THR A 115 -5.19 -7.19 -5.58
CA THR A 115 -4.52 -6.05 -4.96
C THR A 115 -4.07 -6.49 -3.58
N PRO A 116 -2.76 -6.50 -3.31
CA PRO A 116 -2.26 -7.04 -2.06
C PRO A 116 -2.87 -6.25 -0.90
N LEU A 117 -3.33 -6.97 0.12
CA LEU A 117 -3.69 -6.34 1.40
C LEU A 117 -2.50 -5.58 2.01
N TRP A 118 -1.27 -5.87 1.55
CA TRP A 118 -0.03 -5.19 1.92
C TRP A 118 0.89 -5.13 0.70
N LEU A 119 0.91 -3.99 0.00
CA LEU A 119 1.88 -3.76 -1.07
C LEU A 119 3.30 -3.79 -0.46
N GLY A 120 4.26 -4.43 -1.14
CA GLY A 120 5.64 -4.60 -0.68
C GLY A 120 5.91 -5.87 0.15
N GLU A 121 4.87 -6.60 0.58
CA GLU A 121 5.01 -7.90 1.25
C GLU A 121 4.67 -9.08 0.34
N GLU A 122 4.15 -8.82 -0.86
CA GLU A 122 3.82 -9.87 -1.81
C GLU A 122 5.06 -10.65 -2.25
N LYS A 123 4.93 -11.98 -2.30
CA LYS A 123 5.97 -12.87 -2.84
C LYS A 123 5.95 -12.90 -4.36
N GLU A 124 4.80 -12.63 -4.95
CA GLU A 124 4.54 -12.77 -6.38
C GLU A 124 3.78 -11.54 -6.89
N ALA A 125 4.19 -11.06 -8.06
CA ALA A 125 3.55 -9.96 -8.74
C ALA A 125 2.23 -10.47 -9.31
N PRO A 126 1.14 -9.71 -9.16
CA PRO A 126 -0.10 -10.01 -9.83
C PRO A 126 0.07 -10.11 -11.36
N GLU A 127 -0.69 -10.98 -12.00
CA GLU A 127 -0.58 -11.22 -13.44
C GLU A 127 -0.95 -9.99 -14.27
N TYR A 128 -1.91 -9.19 -13.78
CA TYR A 128 -2.38 -8.01 -14.49
C TYR A 128 -2.46 -6.78 -13.61
N ALA A 129 -2.35 -5.60 -14.22
CA ALA A 129 -2.60 -4.32 -13.59
C ALA A 129 -3.38 -3.37 -14.51
N VAL A 130 -4.15 -2.45 -13.95
CA VAL A 130 -4.86 -1.39 -14.68
C VAL A 130 -4.62 -0.07 -13.97
N ILE A 131 -4.18 0.95 -14.71
CA ILE A 131 -4.07 2.33 -14.20
C ILE A 131 -5.27 3.12 -14.73
N ALA A 132 -6.22 3.43 -13.85
CA ALA A 132 -7.46 4.10 -14.23
C ALA A 132 -7.21 5.56 -14.66
N GLN A 133 -7.90 6.00 -15.71
CA GLN A 133 -7.89 7.38 -16.24
C GLN A 133 -6.57 7.84 -16.86
N LEU A 134 -5.62 6.93 -17.08
CA LEU A 134 -4.35 7.27 -17.72
C LEU A 134 -4.56 7.69 -19.17
N GLY A 135 -5.44 6.99 -19.91
CA GLY A 135 -5.78 7.31 -21.29
C GLY A 135 -6.49 8.65 -21.43
N SER A 136 -7.42 8.95 -20.51
CA SER A 136 -8.07 10.25 -20.46
C SER A 136 -7.07 11.38 -20.20
N HIS A 137 -6.13 11.18 -19.27
CA HIS A 137 -5.10 12.18 -18.99
C HIS A 137 -4.19 12.45 -20.18
N ASP A 138 -3.71 11.39 -20.82
CA ASP A 138 -2.87 11.45 -22.02
C ASP A 138 -3.59 12.19 -23.16
N TYR A 139 -4.88 11.91 -23.37
CA TYR A 139 -5.70 12.61 -24.37
C TYR A 139 -5.80 14.13 -24.12
N TYR A 140 -6.08 14.55 -22.88
CA TYR A 140 -6.27 15.98 -22.57
C TYR A 140 -4.97 16.78 -22.58
N GLN A 141 -3.83 16.18 -22.19
CA GLN A 141 -2.54 16.85 -22.25
C GLN A 141 -2.09 17.16 -23.69
N ARG A 142 -2.62 16.43 -24.70
CA ARG A 142 -2.20 16.51 -26.10
C ARG A 142 -2.88 17.58 -26.95
N ARG A 143 -3.79 18.38 -26.41
CA ARG A 143 -4.38 19.51 -27.17
C ARG A 143 -3.32 20.57 -27.45
N GLY A 144 -2.49 20.39 -28.49
CA GLY A 144 -1.61 21.43 -29.02
C GLY A 144 -0.26 21.00 -29.60
N THR A 145 0.19 19.75 -29.43
CA THR A 145 1.50 19.30 -29.94
C THR A 145 1.44 17.87 -30.48
N GLU A 146 2.03 17.64 -31.65
CA GLU A 146 2.34 16.29 -32.14
C GLU A 146 3.42 15.64 -31.26
N THR A 147 3.42 14.30 -31.15
CA THR A 147 4.24 13.40 -30.28
C THR A 147 3.64 13.18 -28.88
N PRO A 148 3.74 12.01 -28.17
CA PRO A 148 4.28 10.64 -28.41
C PRO A 148 3.16 9.57 -28.70
N PRO A 149 3.38 8.22 -28.70
CA PRO A 149 2.31 7.22 -28.86
C PRO A 149 1.25 7.30 -27.77
N LEU A 150 -0.03 7.14 -28.13
CA LEU A 150 -1.16 7.18 -27.20
C LEU A 150 -1.14 5.95 -26.30
N ILE A 151 -0.98 6.14 -24.99
CA ILE A 151 -1.01 5.04 -24.03
C ILE A 151 -2.42 4.46 -24.01
N GLY A 152 -3.42 5.27 -23.63
CA GLY A 152 -4.78 4.82 -23.40
C GLY A 152 -4.97 4.21 -22.00
N ASP A 153 -6.16 3.69 -21.72
CA ASP A 153 -6.42 2.88 -20.53
C ASP A 153 -6.11 1.42 -20.86
N VAL A 154 -4.83 1.05 -20.76
CA VAL A 154 -4.33 -0.29 -21.14
C VAL A 154 -4.35 -1.26 -19.96
N LEU A 155 -4.58 -2.53 -20.27
CA LEU A 155 -4.31 -3.64 -19.36
C LEU A 155 -2.80 -3.92 -19.40
N TRP A 156 -2.15 -3.82 -18.25
CA TRP A 156 -0.75 -4.17 -18.08
C TRP A 156 -0.65 -5.66 -17.75
N ILE A 157 0.22 -6.38 -18.44
CA ILE A 157 0.43 -7.82 -18.28
C ILE A 157 1.82 -8.04 -17.72
N PHE A 158 1.93 -8.80 -16.62
CA PHE A 158 3.21 -9.17 -16.05
C PHE A 158 4.04 -9.90 -17.11
N ASP A 159 5.27 -9.43 -17.33
CA ASP A 159 6.16 -10.00 -18.35
C ASP A 159 7.34 -10.72 -17.69
N ARG A 160 8.03 -10.04 -16.77
CA ARG A 160 9.24 -10.57 -16.15
C ARG A 160 9.58 -9.92 -14.83
N CYS A 161 10.41 -10.59 -14.05
CA CYS A 161 11.16 -9.93 -13.00
C CYS A 161 12.31 -9.15 -13.60
N GLN A 162 12.56 -7.98 -13.02
CA GLN A 162 13.84 -7.32 -13.19
C GLN A 162 14.96 -8.28 -12.78
N ALA A 163 16.03 -8.31 -13.58
CA ALA A 163 17.25 -8.98 -13.16
C ALA A 163 17.68 -8.31 -11.85
N GLN A 164 17.64 -9.05 -10.74
CA GLN A 164 18.13 -8.58 -9.45
C GLN A 164 19.51 -7.94 -9.69
N PRO A 165 19.71 -6.65 -9.38
CA PRO A 165 20.96 -5.98 -9.71
C PRO A 165 22.09 -6.77 -9.08
N SER A 166 22.91 -7.40 -9.92
CA SER A 166 24.02 -8.28 -9.52
C SER A 166 25.09 -7.57 -8.68
N ASN A 167 24.91 -6.28 -8.42
CA ASN A 167 25.81 -5.40 -7.69
C ASN A 167 25.38 -5.11 -6.24
N ALA A 168 24.27 -5.66 -5.74
CA ALA A 168 23.89 -5.48 -4.32
C ALA A 168 24.80 -6.25 -3.35
N VAL A 169 25.42 -7.33 -3.82
CA VAL A 169 26.27 -8.21 -3.00
C VAL A 169 27.54 -7.51 -2.52
N SER A 170 28.10 -6.56 -3.30
CA SER A 170 29.32 -5.84 -2.92
C SER A 170 29.12 -4.75 -1.86
N LYS A 171 27.87 -4.49 -1.45
CA LYS A 171 27.54 -3.41 -0.49
C LYS A 171 27.22 -3.88 0.93
N ILE A 172 27.06 -5.19 1.16
CA ILE A 172 26.78 -5.71 2.51
C ILE A 172 28.09 -5.93 3.24
N ASN A 173 28.35 -5.09 4.24
CA ASN A 173 29.56 -5.17 5.05
C ASN A 173 29.57 -6.45 5.89
N SER A 174 30.75 -7.08 6.01
CA SER A 174 30.94 -8.16 6.99
C SER A 174 30.76 -7.63 8.41
N GLY A 175 30.20 -8.45 9.29
CA GLY A 175 29.95 -8.08 10.68
C GLY A 175 28.72 -8.77 11.28
N LYS A 176 28.42 -8.39 12.52
CA LYS A 176 27.23 -8.87 13.25
C LYS A 176 26.09 -7.88 13.06
N TYR A 177 24.93 -8.40 12.74
CA TYR A 177 23.67 -7.68 12.58
C TYR A 177 22.65 -8.25 13.57
N TRP A 178 21.65 -7.44 13.90
CA TRP A 178 20.63 -7.75 14.90
C TRP A 178 19.28 -7.24 14.42
N ILE A 179 18.22 -7.98 14.69
CA ILE A 179 16.83 -7.50 14.47
C ILE A 179 16.36 -6.58 15.60
N GLY A 180 17.01 -6.64 16.77
CA GLY A 180 16.65 -5.90 17.97
C GLY A 180 16.96 -6.67 19.25
N GLY A 181 16.12 -6.53 20.27
CA GLY A 181 16.30 -7.14 21.60
C GLY A 181 16.06 -8.66 21.68
N ALA A 182 15.72 -9.33 20.57
CA ALA A 182 15.22 -10.71 20.56
C ALA A 182 16.32 -11.81 20.62
N GLY A 183 17.55 -11.50 21.04
CA GLY A 183 18.65 -12.48 21.12
C GLY A 183 19.16 -13.04 19.78
N MET A 184 18.43 -12.84 18.68
CA MET A 184 18.79 -13.29 17.33
C MET A 184 19.81 -12.37 16.66
N SER A 185 20.79 -12.97 16.00
CA SER A 185 21.81 -12.26 15.24
C SER A 185 22.09 -12.87 13.89
N LEU A 186 22.45 -12.03 12.92
CA LEU A 186 22.91 -12.42 11.60
C LEU A 186 24.39 -12.07 11.49
N PHE A 187 25.23 -13.01 11.09
CA PHE A 187 26.65 -12.81 10.91
C PHE A 187 26.98 -12.86 9.42
N VAL A 188 27.52 -11.78 8.87
CA VAL A 188 28.02 -11.72 7.50
C VAL A 188 29.54 -11.85 7.50
N LYS A 189 30.08 -12.72 6.65
CA LYS A 189 31.52 -12.86 6.40
C LYS A 189 31.77 -13.11 4.90
N GLY A 190 32.38 -12.15 4.22
CA GLY A 190 32.56 -12.21 2.77
C GLY A 190 31.22 -12.29 2.04
N ASN A 191 31.04 -13.29 1.18
CA ASN A 191 29.82 -13.50 0.41
C ASN A 191 28.84 -14.51 1.06
N GLN A 192 29.01 -14.80 2.34
CA GLN A 192 28.15 -15.72 3.07
C GLN A 192 27.68 -15.13 4.39
N TYR A 193 26.56 -15.64 4.90
CA TYR A 193 26.02 -15.28 6.20
C TYR A 193 25.41 -16.50 6.91
N TYR A 194 25.20 -16.40 8.21
CA TYR A 194 24.36 -17.33 8.97
C TYR A 194 23.57 -16.59 10.04
N TYR A 195 22.50 -17.22 10.53
CA TYR A 195 21.77 -16.79 11.73
C TYR A 195 22.24 -17.56 12.95
N ALA A 196 22.34 -16.88 14.08
CA ALA A 196 22.50 -17.50 15.39
C ALA A 196 21.53 -16.91 16.40
N ASP A 197 20.93 -17.79 17.19
CA ASP A 197 20.02 -17.51 18.29
C ASP A 197 20.42 -18.32 19.53
N GLU A 198 19.55 -18.40 20.53
CA GLU A 198 19.78 -19.16 21.76
C GLU A 198 19.85 -20.68 21.53
N ASN A 199 19.27 -21.18 20.45
CA ASN A 199 19.23 -22.60 20.10
C ASN A 199 20.42 -23.03 19.23
N GLY A 200 21.25 -22.09 18.79
CA GLY A 200 22.49 -22.36 18.09
C GLY A 200 22.64 -21.57 16.79
N GLN A 201 23.40 -22.13 15.86
CA GLN A 201 23.77 -21.50 14.60
C GLN A 201 23.21 -22.30 13.41
N THR A 202 22.66 -21.58 12.44
CA THR A 202 22.27 -22.13 11.13
C THR A 202 23.48 -22.32 10.20
N GLU A 203 23.29 -23.09 9.13
CA GLU A 203 24.29 -23.24 8.07
C GLU A 203 24.60 -21.91 7.35
N TRP A 204 25.78 -21.82 6.75
CA TRP A 204 26.17 -20.68 5.93
C TRP A 204 25.35 -20.62 4.64
N ARG A 205 24.79 -19.44 4.34
CA ARG A 205 24.00 -19.14 3.14
C ARG A 205 24.64 -18.00 2.34
N PRO A 206 24.42 -17.91 1.01
CA PRO A 206 24.99 -16.84 0.20
C PRO A 206 24.32 -15.49 0.48
N VAL A 207 25.11 -14.42 0.59
CA VAL A 207 24.64 -13.05 0.87
C VAL A 207 23.68 -12.51 -0.20
N SER A 208 23.67 -13.09 -1.41
CA SER A 208 22.69 -12.77 -2.45
C SER A 208 21.23 -13.03 -2.06
N ARG A 209 20.98 -13.78 -0.98
CA ARG A 209 19.62 -13.94 -0.40
C ARG A 209 19.21 -12.78 0.51
N LEU A 210 20.14 -11.90 0.88
CA LEU A 210 19.87 -10.69 1.64
C LEU A 210 19.68 -9.53 0.68
N LYS A 211 18.68 -8.68 0.95
CA LYS A 211 18.46 -7.43 0.26
C LYS A 211 19.21 -6.32 1.00
N TYR A 212 20.20 -5.72 0.35
CA TYR A 212 20.81 -4.48 0.85
C TYR A 212 19.74 -3.37 0.87
N VAL A 213 19.52 -2.74 2.02
CA VAL A 213 18.58 -1.63 2.18
C VAL A 213 19.35 -0.31 2.17
N LYS A 214 20.34 -0.19 3.06
CA LYS A 214 21.29 0.92 3.14
C LYS A 214 22.52 0.49 3.96
N ASP A 215 23.49 1.38 4.13
CA ASP A 215 24.68 1.08 4.93
C ASP A 215 24.32 0.64 6.35
N GLY A 216 24.73 -0.58 6.67
CA GLY A 216 24.44 -1.25 7.95
C GLY A 216 23.03 -1.84 8.07
N VAL A 217 22.14 -1.72 7.08
CA VAL A 217 20.78 -2.30 7.12
C VAL A 217 20.57 -3.26 5.97
N VAL A 218 20.21 -4.51 6.30
CA VAL A 218 19.84 -5.54 5.33
C VAL A 218 18.48 -6.13 5.66
N PHE A 219 17.77 -6.63 4.66
CA PHE A 219 16.51 -7.33 4.82
C PHE A 219 16.67 -8.79 4.39
N GLY A 220 16.21 -9.73 5.21
CA GLY A 220 16.34 -11.16 4.92
C GLY A 220 15.45 -11.99 5.82
N GLU A 221 14.85 -13.04 5.24
CA GLU A 221 13.91 -13.97 5.92
C GLU A 221 12.76 -13.25 6.65
N GLY A 222 12.27 -12.14 6.08
CA GLY A 222 11.13 -11.38 6.61
C GLY A 222 11.49 -10.30 7.65
N TYR A 223 12.77 -10.12 7.99
CA TYR A 223 13.19 -9.14 9.01
C TYR A 223 14.22 -8.15 8.47
N TYR A 224 14.21 -6.94 9.03
CA TYR A 224 15.32 -5.99 8.91
C TYR A 224 16.39 -6.30 9.95
N TRP A 225 17.65 -6.26 9.53
CA TRP A 225 18.81 -6.54 10.35
C TRP A 225 19.75 -5.34 10.30
N CYS A 226 20.08 -4.82 11.48
CA CYS A 226 20.89 -3.62 11.63
C CYS A 226 22.25 -4.01 12.17
N GLN A 227 23.31 -3.48 11.56
CA GLN A 227 24.68 -3.78 11.95
C GLN A 227 24.91 -3.29 13.38
N SER A 228 25.55 -4.11 14.20
CA SER A 228 25.71 -3.88 15.63
C SER A 228 26.50 -2.62 15.98
N THR A 229 27.23 -2.09 15.01
CA THR A 229 28.09 -0.89 15.09
C THR A 229 27.39 0.38 14.59
N MET A 230 26.14 0.30 14.10
CA MET A 230 25.39 1.49 13.71
C MET A 230 25.08 2.37 14.95
N PRO A 231 25.08 3.70 14.81
CA PRO A 231 24.68 4.61 15.88
C PRO A 231 23.17 4.50 16.16
N GLY A 232 22.77 4.76 17.42
CA GLY A 232 21.37 4.73 17.89
C GLY A 232 21.15 3.76 19.05
N SER A 233 20.06 3.96 19.81
CA SER A 233 19.64 3.01 20.84
C SER A 233 19.16 1.73 20.17
N ARG A 234 19.65 0.57 20.61
CA ARG A 234 19.30 -0.75 20.05
C ARG A 234 17.84 -1.10 20.37
N GLY A 235 16.91 -0.64 19.56
CA GLY A 235 15.51 -1.07 19.57
C GLY A 235 15.21 -2.07 18.45
N MET A 236 14.11 -1.90 17.74
CA MET A 236 13.78 -2.72 16.57
C MET A 236 14.53 -2.20 15.34
N CYS A 237 15.16 -3.09 14.58
CA CYS A 237 15.71 -2.71 13.29
C CYS A 237 14.58 -2.49 12.29
N THR A 238 14.65 -1.38 11.56
CA THR A 238 13.70 -0.97 10.52
C THR A 238 14.47 -0.64 9.23
N PRO A 239 13.80 -0.34 8.10
CA PRO A 239 14.50 0.20 6.92
C PRO A 239 15.34 1.45 7.23
N LEU A 240 14.96 2.19 8.27
CA LEU A 240 15.61 3.43 8.71
C LEU A 240 16.81 3.16 9.62
N GLY A 241 17.12 1.91 9.95
CA GLY A 241 18.10 1.57 10.97
C GLY A 241 17.42 1.29 12.30
N TRP A 242 18.14 1.57 13.39
CA TRP A 242 17.61 1.41 14.75
C TRP A 242 16.44 2.35 14.99
N ALA A 243 15.24 1.81 15.13
CA ALA A 243 14.13 2.51 15.76
C ALA A 243 14.14 2.17 17.24
N ASN A 244 13.83 3.14 18.09
CA ASN A 244 13.58 2.85 19.49
C ASN A 244 12.48 1.78 19.60
N PRO A 245 12.56 0.85 20.56
CA PRO A 245 11.45 -0.04 20.78
C PRO A 245 10.22 0.84 21.03
N MET A 246 9.16 0.64 20.25
CA MET A 246 7.89 1.29 20.52
C MET A 246 7.57 1.02 21.99
N SER A 247 7.22 2.06 22.73
CA SER A 247 6.67 1.89 24.07
C SER A 247 5.46 0.96 24.00
N ASP A 248 5.17 0.22 25.07
CA ASP A 248 3.96 -0.61 25.16
C ASP A 248 2.69 0.20 24.84
N GLN A 249 2.74 1.50 25.13
CA GLN A 249 1.72 2.48 24.81
C GLN A 249 1.56 2.72 23.29
N GLU A 250 2.66 2.91 22.55
CA GLU A 250 2.62 3.03 21.08
C GLU A 250 2.13 1.75 20.41
N LEU A 251 2.56 0.58 20.91
CA LEU A 251 2.08 -0.71 20.41
C LEU A 251 0.57 -0.88 20.64
N SER A 252 0.11 -0.58 21.86
CA SER A 252 -1.33 -0.61 22.21
C SER A 252 -2.14 0.34 21.32
N CYS A 253 -1.63 1.55 21.07
CA CYS A 253 -2.26 2.52 20.20
C CYS A 253 -2.40 2.00 18.76
N ASN A 254 -1.31 1.47 18.18
CA ASN A 254 -1.34 0.92 16.82
C ASN A 254 -2.30 -0.26 16.71
N GLN A 255 -2.33 -1.16 17.70
CA GLN A 255 -3.27 -2.28 17.71
C GLN A 255 -4.73 -1.81 17.78
N ALA A 256 -5.02 -0.75 18.53
CA ALA A 256 -6.36 -0.16 18.59
C ALA A 256 -6.80 0.41 17.23
N LEU A 257 -5.90 1.09 16.51
CA LEU A 257 -6.18 1.61 15.17
C LEU A 257 -6.43 0.50 14.14
N ILE A 258 -5.64 -0.58 14.16
CA ILE A 258 -5.84 -1.75 13.29
C ILE A 258 -7.18 -2.44 13.58
N THR A 259 -7.49 -2.60 14.86
CA THR A 259 -8.76 -3.22 15.30
C THR A 259 -9.96 -2.38 14.91
N ALA A 260 -9.87 -1.05 15.06
CA ALA A 260 -10.89 -0.11 14.62
C ALA A 260 -11.12 -0.22 13.10
N HIS A 261 -10.04 -0.14 12.31
CA HIS A 261 -10.12 -0.18 10.86
C HIS A 261 -10.75 -1.48 10.35
N SER A 262 -10.30 -2.64 10.85
CA SER A 262 -10.88 -3.94 10.52
C SER A 262 -12.33 -4.08 10.96
N THR A 263 -12.70 -3.54 12.12
CA THR A 263 -14.10 -3.55 12.59
C THR A 263 -15.01 -2.81 11.63
N LEU A 264 -14.60 -1.62 11.17
CA LEU A 264 -15.38 -0.81 10.23
C LEU A 264 -15.44 -1.45 8.83
N LEU A 265 -14.35 -2.02 8.34
CA LEU A 265 -14.31 -2.75 7.05
C LEU A 265 -15.25 -3.97 6.98
N ASN A 266 -15.64 -4.53 8.13
CA ASN A 266 -16.57 -5.66 8.17
C ASN A 266 -18.05 -5.24 8.03
N VAL A 267 -18.35 -3.94 7.99
CA VAL A 267 -19.69 -3.44 7.70
C VAL A 267 -20.02 -3.66 6.23
N LYS A 268 -21.18 -4.26 5.96
CA LYS A 268 -21.62 -4.56 4.58
C LYS A 268 -21.77 -3.28 3.78
N ASN A 269 -21.50 -3.37 2.47
CA ASN A 269 -21.62 -2.26 1.52
C ASN A 269 -20.72 -1.05 1.81
N LEU A 270 -19.67 -1.22 2.63
CA LEU A 270 -18.59 -0.26 2.73
C LEU A 270 -17.62 -0.50 1.56
N ASN A 271 -17.56 0.45 0.63
CA ASN A 271 -16.74 0.35 -0.58
C ASN A 271 -15.28 0.75 -0.32
N SER A 272 -15.07 1.74 0.55
CA SER A 272 -13.74 2.25 0.91
C SER A 272 -13.74 2.75 2.36
N LEU A 273 -12.57 2.69 2.99
CA LEU A 273 -12.32 3.26 4.32
C LEU A 273 -10.93 3.90 4.31
N HIS A 274 -10.87 5.19 4.59
CA HIS A 274 -9.62 5.94 4.68
C HIS A 274 -9.45 6.51 6.09
N LEU A 275 -8.30 6.26 6.70
CA LEU A 275 -7.92 6.85 7.98
C LEU A 275 -6.94 8.01 7.74
N THR A 276 -7.28 9.22 8.17
CA THR A 276 -6.43 10.40 8.03
C THR A 276 -6.09 10.97 9.40
N PRO A 277 -4.81 11.19 9.74
CA PRO A 277 -4.44 11.90 10.96
C PRO A 277 -4.79 13.38 10.85
N THR A 278 -5.20 13.98 11.96
CA THR A 278 -5.58 15.39 12.04
C THR A 278 -4.93 16.07 13.23
N LYS A 279 -4.51 17.33 13.07
CA LYS A 279 -4.13 18.19 14.20
C LYS A 279 -5.38 18.82 14.78
N VAL A 280 -5.71 18.49 16.02
CA VAL A 280 -6.97 18.88 16.66
C VAL A 280 -7.06 20.40 16.82
N SER A 281 -5.94 21.05 17.14
CA SER A 281 -5.83 22.52 17.27
C SER A 281 -6.20 23.28 16.00
N ALA A 282 -6.18 22.62 14.83
CA ALA A 282 -6.65 23.23 13.58
C ALA A 282 -8.17 23.45 13.58
N TYR A 283 -8.93 22.65 14.32
CA TYR A 283 -10.40 22.70 14.38
C TYR A 283 -10.92 23.20 15.73
N TYR A 284 -10.21 22.90 16.82
CA TYR A 284 -10.60 23.20 18.20
C TYR A 284 -9.44 23.92 18.91
N PRO A 285 -9.45 25.26 18.99
CA PRO A 285 -8.33 26.00 19.58
C PRO A 285 -8.19 25.78 21.10
N ASP A 286 -9.24 25.32 21.77
CA ASP A 286 -9.32 25.01 23.20
C ASP A 286 -9.20 23.50 23.50
N ASN A 287 -8.60 22.73 22.57
CA ASN A 287 -8.41 21.28 22.74
C ASN A 287 -7.46 20.94 23.91
N PRO A 288 -7.51 19.70 24.43
CA PRO A 288 -6.55 19.23 25.43
C PRO A 288 -5.12 19.27 24.88
N THR A 289 -4.26 20.13 25.45
CA THR A 289 -2.89 20.35 24.94
C THR A 289 -1.98 19.12 25.09
N SER A 290 -2.26 18.25 26.06
CA SER A 290 -1.57 16.97 26.24
C SER A 290 -1.93 15.92 25.20
N ARG A 291 -3.01 16.15 24.42
CA ARG A 291 -3.55 15.22 23.42
C ARG A 291 -3.85 15.93 22.10
N PRO A 292 -2.82 16.41 21.38
CA PRO A 292 -2.99 17.33 20.25
C PRO A 292 -3.49 16.66 18.96
N ASP A 293 -3.54 15.35 18.92
CA ASP A 293 -3.76 14.57 17.71
C ASP A 293 -5.17 13.97 17.66
N GLY A 294 -5.63 13.70 16.45
CA GLY A 294 -6.91 13.09 16.17
C GLY A 294 -6.86 12.26 14.89
N TYR A 295 -7.91 11.48 14.66
CA TYR A 295 -8.07 10.69 13.44
C TYR A 295 -9.44 10.93 12.82
N LYS A 296 -9.51 10.88 11.49
CA LYS A 296 -10.76 10.93 10.73
C LYS A 296 -10.86 9.70 9.82
N PHE A 297 -11.95 8.95 9.97
CA PHE A 297 -12.36 7.88 9.07
C PHE A 297 -13.26 8.46 7.98
N PHE A 298 -12.84 8.37 6.73
CA PHE A 298 -13.67 8.66 5.57
C PHE A 298 -14.16 7.35 4.96
N MET A 299 -15.46 7.26 4.72
CA MET A 299 -16.17 6.06 4.33
C MET A 299 -16.95 6.32 3.04
N ASP A 300 -16.81 5.43 2.06
CA ASP A 300 -17.62 5.45 0.84
C ASP A 300 -18.54 4.22 0.77
N GLY A 301 -19.70 4.39 0.15
CA GLY A 301 -20.72 3.33 0.01
C GLY A 301 -21.76 3.37 1.14
N SER A 302 -22.87 2.65 0.94
CA SER A 302 -23.99 2.70 1.89
C SER A 302 -23.67 2.13 3.27
N GLY A 303 -22.62 1.32 3.39
CA GLY A 303 -22.12 0.87 4.70
C GLY A 303 -21.56 2.01 5.56
N GLY A 304 -21.08 3.10 4.96
CA GLY A 304 -20.67 4.29 5.72
C GLY A 304 -21.84 4.92 6.47
N TYR A 305 -23.01 4.91 5.88
CA TYR A 305 -24.26 5.41 6.45
C TYR A 305 -24.73 4.53 7.62
N ASP A 306 -24.65 3.21 7.45
CA ASP A 306 -24.94 2.26 8.53
C ASP A 306 -24.01 2.47 9.75
N ILE A 307 -22.75 2.86 9.51
CA ILE A 307 -21.81 3.21 10.57
C ILE A 307 -22.24 4.51 11.27
N LEU A 308 -22.55 5.57 10.52
CA LEU A 308 -22.99 6.85 11.09
C LEU A 308 -24.32 6.73 11.85
N ALA A 309 -25.21 5.83 11.42
CA ALA A 309 -26.46 5.54 12.13
C ALA A 309 -26.26 4.77 13.46
N SER A 310 -25.06 4.26 13.71
CA SER A 310 -24.76 3.40 14.86
C SER A 310 -23.81 4.08 15.87
N SER A 311 -24.37 4.96 16.70
CA SER A 311 -23.63 5.65 17.79
C SER A 311 -22.85 4.69 18.68
N LYS A 312 -23.40 3.53 19.04
CA LYS A 312 -22.71 2.50 19.85
C LYS A 312 -21.43 1.96 19.19
N LEU A 313 -21.42 1.82 17.86
CA LEU A 313 -20.25 1.36 17.12
C LEU A 313 -19.17 2.43 17.12
N MET A 314 -19.55 3.67 16.80
CA MET A 314 -18.64 4.81 16.77
C MET A 314 -18.06 5.10 18.16
N GLU A 315 -18.88 5.08 19.22
CA GLU A 315 -18.45 5.24 20.62
C GLU A 315 -17.44 4.15 21.01
N ARG A 316 -17.73 2.88 20.68
CA ARG A 316 -16.82 1.76 20.98
C ARG A 316 -15.47 1.91 20.28
N VAL A 317 -15.48 2.22 18.98
CA VAL A 317 -14.25 2.41 18.19
C VAL A 317 -13.45 3.61 18.72
N SER A 318 -14.11 4.74 18.97
CA SER A 318 -13.47 5.96 19.47
C SER A 318 -12.90 5.75 20.86
N SER A 319 -13.64 5.07 21.74
CA SER A 319 -13.19 4.74 23.09
C SER A 319 -11.95 3.88 23.06
N ALA A 320 -11.90 2.84 22.22
CA ALA A 320 -10.72 1.98 22.09
C ALA A 320 -9.50 2.79 21.62
N ILE A 321 -9.64 3.64 20.61
CA ILE A 321 -8.53 4.46 20.10
C ILE A 321 -8.06 5.48 21.15
N ILE A 322 -8.96 6.29 21.70
CA ILE A 322 -8.61 7.40 22.60
C ILE A 322 -8.03 6.89 23.94
N THR A 323 -8.46 5.72 24.40
CA THR A 323 -7.93 5.11 25.63
C THR A 323 -6.55 4.48 25.40
N SER A 324 -6.34 3.82 24.26
CA SER A 324 -5.06 3.19 23.91
C SER A 324 -4.00 4.16 23.38
N CYS A 325 -4.39 5.34 22.88
CA CYS A 325 -3.51 6.33 22.26
C CYS A 325 -3.48 7.64 23.06
N PRO A 326 -2.48 7.87 23.93
CA PRO A 326 -2.52 9.00 24.86
C PRO A 326 -2.27 10.36 24.24
N THR A 327 -1.79 10.43 23.00
CA THR A 327 -1.72 11.68 22.23
C THR A 327 -3.03 12.01 21.50
N ILE A 328 -3.97 11.07 21.42
CA ILE A 328 -5.21 11.20 20.66
C ILE A 328 -6.35 11.67 21.58
N SER A 329 -7.03 12.74 21.18
CA SER A 329 -8.22 13.27 21.88
C SER A 329 -9.50 13.21 21.07
N MET A 330 -9.42 12.90 19.77
CA MET A 330 -10.55 13.01 18.85
C MET A 330 -10.53 11.90 17.79
N VAL A 331 -11.70 11.34 17.49
CA VAL A 331 -11.95 10.44 16.37
C VAL A 331 -13.22 10.90 15.66
N ALA A 332 -13.12 11.19 14.36
CA ALA A 332 -14.23 11.61 13.53
C ALA A 332 -14.57 10.54 12.48
N PHE A 333 -15.84 10.44 12.13
CA PHE A 333 -16.38 9.54 11.11
C PHE A 333 -17.08 10.37 10.06
N SER A 334 -16.85 10.07 8.79
CA SER A 334 -17.36 10.85 7.66
C SER A 334 -17.85 9.91 6.57
N ALA A 335 -19.08 10.08 6.12
CA ALA A 335 -19.61 9.42 4.94
C ALA A 335 -20.32 10.45 4.07
N LYS A 336 -19.94 10.55 2.80
CA LYS A 336 -20.63 11.45 1.86
C LYS A 336 -21.86 10.77 1.27
N PRO A 337 -23.01 11.47 1.18
CA PRO A 337 -23.20 12.91 1.40
C PRO A 337 -23.67 13.29 2.82
N GLU A 338 -23.85 12.33 3.72
CA GLU A 338 -24.69 12.46 4.92
C GLU A 338 -24.08 13.26 6.06
N GLY A 339 -22.76 13.26 6.20
CA GLY A 339 -22.09 14.19 7.12
C GLY A 339 -20.94 13.58 7.90
N ASP A 340 -20.63 14.26 9.00
CA ASP A 340 -19.54 13.96 9.91
C ASP A 340 -20.10 13.79 11.33
N VAL A 341 -19.58 12.82 12.08
CA VAL A 341 -19.85 12.64 13.52
C VAL A 341 -18.52 12.57 14.26
N THR A 342 -18.37 13.37 15.31
CA THR A 342 -17.11 13.45 16.06
C THR A 342 -17.25 12.93 17.48
N TYR A 343 -16.34 12.07 17.90
CA TYR A 343 -16.18 11.66 19.30
C TYR A 343 -14.86 12.22 19.84
N GLY A 344 -14.87 12.69 21.08
CA GLY A 344 -13.63 13.13 21.73
C GLY A 344 -13.64 13.01 23.24
N LEU A 345 -12.47 13.26 23.83
CA LEU A 345 -12.25 13.19 25.27
C LEU A 345 -12.72 14.49 25.95
N VAL A 346 -13.95 14.51 26.45
CA VAL A 346 -14.56 15.65 27.14
C VAL A 346 -14.76 15.27 28.61
N ASN A 347 -14.21 16.07 29.53
CA ASN A 347 -14.27 15.80 30.97
C ASN A 347 -13.82 14.36 31.35
N ASN A 348 -12.73 13.89 30.74
CA ASN A 348 -12.18 12.54 30.89
C ASN A 348 -13.10 11.39 30.45
N LYS A 349 -14.17 11.67 29.70
CA LYS A 349 -15.04 10.67 29.10
C LYS A 349 -14.97 10.78 27.58
N VAL A 350 -14.91 9.64 26.90
CA VAL A 350 -15.10 9.60 25.45
C VAL A 350 -16.59 9.72 25.17
N GLN A 351 -16.98 10.76 24.44
CA GLN A 351 -18.37 11.03 24.09
C GLN A 351 -18.46 11.75 22.75
N GLU A 352 -19.64 11.67 22.13
CA GLU A 352 -19.98 12.42 20.93
C GLU A 352 -19.93 13.93 21.21
N PHE A 353 -19.49 14.71 20.23
CA PHE A 353 -19.52 16.15 20.30
C PHE A 353 -20.95 16.65 20.12
N ALA A 354 -21.34 17.63 20.93
CA ALA A 354 -22.69 18.19 20.87
C ALA A 354 -22.83 19.21 19.73
N CYS A 355 -24.02 19.33 19.15
CA CYS A 355 -24.27 20.40 18.19
C CYS A 355 -24.09 21.79 18.83
N TYR A 356 -23.33 22.65 18.16
CA TYR A 356 -23.17 24.04 18.56
C TYR A 356 -24.15 24.94 17.80
N GLU A 357 -25.41 24.98 18.24
CA GLU A 357 -26.51 25.71 17.57
C GLU A 357 -26.19 27.19 17.28
N ALA A 358 -25.38 27.83 18.13
CA ALA A 358 -24.95 29.22 17.93
C ALA A 358 -24.14 29.42 16.64
N TYR A 359 -23.44 28.38 16.16
CA TYR A 359 -22.72 28.42 14.89
C TYR A 359 -23.70 28.37 13.71
N ASP A 360 -24.69 27.48 13.77
CA ASP A 360 -25.64 27.24 12.69
C ASP A 360 -26.59 28.43 12.49
N LEU A 361 -26.90 29.13 13.58
CA LEU A 361 -27.68 30.38 13.56
C LEU A 361 -26.84 31.62 13.21
N GLY A 362 -25.53 31.48 12.96
CA GLY A 362 -24.62 32.60 12.69
C GLY A 362 -24.47 33.57 13.87
N GLN A 363 -24.79 33.11 15.09
CA GLN A 363 -24.77 33.92 16.31
C GLN A 363 -23.42 33.85 17.03
N SER A 364 -22.58 32.86 16.71
CA SER A 364 -21.24 32.72 17.27
C SER A 364 -20.30 33.79 16.72
N ARG A 365 -19.60 34.50 17.62
CA ARG A 365 -18.47 35.37 17.27
C ARG A 365 -17.18 34.59 17.01
N ASN A 366 -17.15 33.31 17.38
CA ASN A 366 -16.01 32.43 17.18
C ASN A 366 -16.15 31.69 15.85
N SER A 367 -15.11 31.73 15.03
CA SER A 367 -15.06 31.02 13.75
C SER A 367 -14.97 29.49 13.89
N LYS A 368 -14.73 28.99 15.11
CA LYS A 368 -14.58 27.57 15.43
C LYS A 368 -15.41 27.22 16.68
N PRO A 369 -16.02 26.02 16.73
CA PRO A 369 -16.74 25.54 17.91
C PRO A 369 -15.78 25.30 19.10
N PRO A 370 -16.26 25.44 20.34
CA PRO A 370 -15.50 25.05 21.53
C PRO A 370 -15.33 23.52 21.61
N TRP A 371 -14.35 23.05 22.37
CA TRP A 371 -14.06 21.64 22.57
C TRP A 371 -15.28 20.89 23.12
N GLY A 372 -15.59 19.74 22.52
CA GLY A 372 -16.77 18.95 22.86
C GLY A 372 -18.04 19.33 22.10
N TYR A 373 -17.94 20.25 21.13
CA TYR A 373 -19.03 20.62 20.25
C TYR A 373 -18.62 20.56 18.78
N GLU A 374 -19.57 20.39 17.86
CA GLU A 374 -19.31 20.48 16.41
C GLU A 374 -20.37 21.35 15.70
N ALA A 375 -20.06 21.80 14.48
CA ALA A 375 -21.01 22.52 13.65
C ALA A 375 -22.02 21.53 13.05
N CYS A 376 -23.31 21.85 13.13
CA CYS A 376 -24.35 20.94 12.69
C CYS A 376 -25.06 21.49 11.45
N TYR A 377 -25.09 20.69 10.39
CA TYR A 377 -25.86 21.03 9.20
C TYR A 377 -27.27 20.44 9.34
N PRO A 378 -28.34 21.26 9.20
CA PRO A 378 -29.72 20.81 9.31
C PRO A 378 -30.17 19.90 8.16
#